data_AF-A0A560FJW0-F1
#
_entry.id   AF-A0A560FJW0-F1
#
_cell.length_a   1.000
_cell.length_b   1.000
_cell.length_c   1.000
_cell.angle_alpha   90.00
_cell.angle_beta   90.00
_cell.angle_gamma   90.00
#
_symmetry.space_group_name_H-M   'P 1'
#
loop_
_entity.id
_entity.type
_entity.pdbx_description
1 polymer ?
#
loop_
_entity_poly.entity_id
_entity_poly.type
_entity_poly.pdbx_seq_one_letter_code
_entity_poly.pdbx_strand_id
1 'polypeptide(L)'
;MTRARLLAAPLLSLALAAAVSAPAFAADKTTPAKKAAASKKAAPEKAAKTPPKAAKVSGPCYSPTEFDAEQAIRYHTRLMVIGLTCQQLGGNYEGLYVRYKKFTLAHRTQIIAWEDSLIAHYRKTTKGNPNRALDTLRTHLANEMSQHIAAVSTDIYCAQHADMLAQAELMSDADVVKTVTNDAVVRVSELPRCDLPPPVMTAATASDRITGPTPAVAIPTAAAKDAGGAASGASH
;
A
#
# COMPACT_ATOMS: atom_id res chain seq x y z
N MET A 1 -56.79 -8.91 10.64
CA MET A 1 -56.88 -8.19 11.93
C MET A 1 -55.53 -7.49 12.17
N THR A 2 -55.36 -6.27 11.67
CA THR A 2 -55.38 -5.01 12.46
C THR A 2 -54.39 -4.95 13.63
N ARG A 3 -53.20 -4.36 13.43
CA ARG A 3 -52.92 -2.92 13.67
C ARG A 3 -51.43 -2.60 13.55
N ALA A 4 -51.15 -1.63 12.67
CA ALA A 4 -49.96 -0.82 12.67
C ALA A 4 -49.83 -0.01 13.97
N ARG A 5 -48.60 0.23 14.42
CA ARG A 5 -48.28 1.36 15.32
C ARG A 5 -47.11 2.13 14.72
N LEU A 6 -47.46 3.19 14.00
CA LEU A 6 -46.62 4.38 13.86
C LEU A 6 -46.45 5.00 15.26
N LEU A 7 -45.23 5.38 15.63
CA LEU A 7 -45.01 6.44 16.60
C LEU A 7 -43.91 7.37 16.08
N ALA A 8 -44.25 8.65 16.21
CA ALA A 8 -43.65 9.81 15.60
C ALA A 8 -42.38 10.30 16.33
N ALA A 9 -41.60 11.09 15.62
CA ALA A 9 -40.42 11.83 16.10
C ALA A 9 -40.75 12.85 17.22
N PRO A 10 -39.71 13.45 17.83
CA PRO A 10 -39.48 14.84 17.45
C PRO A 10 -38.01 15.21 17.19
N LEU A 11 -37.87 16.06 16.18
CA LEU A 11 -36.72 16.90 15.88
C LEU A 11 -36.44 17.83 17.07
N LEU A 12 -35.21 17.81 17.58
CA LEU A 12 -34.69 18.89 18.41
C LEU A 12 -33.52 19.55 17.69
N SER A 13 -33.86 20.61 16.95
CA SER A 13 -32.93 21.57 16.40
C SER A 13 -32.45 22.48 17.53
N LEU A 14 -31.16 22.41 17.89
CA LEU A 14 -30.49 23.49 18.60
C LEU A 14 -29.40 24.06 17.70
N ALA A 15 -29.75 25.15 17.03
CA ALA A 15 -28.81 26.11 16.50
C ALA A 15 -28.48 27.10 17.63
N LEU A 16 -27.20 27.28 17.95
CA LEU A 16 -26.73 28.50 18.60
C LEU A 16 -25.40 28.93 17.99
N ALA A 17 -25.39 30.19 17.58
CA ALA A 17 -24.37 30.85 16.80
C ALA A 17 -23.26 31.47 17.66
N ALA A 18 -22.07 31.53 17.05
CA ALA A 18 -21.10 32.61 17.03
C ALA A 18 -20.59 33.26 18.35
N ALA A 19 -19.28 33.16 18.56
CA ALA A 19 -18.35 34.27 18.88
C ALA A 19 -16.91 33.76 18.72
N VAL A 20 -16.21 34.08 17.64
CA VAL A 20 -15.23 35.18 17.52
C VAL A 20 -14.15 35.16 18.62
N SER A 21 -12.94 34.75 18.25
CA SER A 21 -11.70 35.47 18.55
C SER A 21 -10.51 34.81 17.86
N ALA A 22 -10.08 35.41 16.75
CA ALA A 22 -8.77 35.18 16.16
C ALA A 22 -7.81 36.28 16.65
N PRO A 23 -6.62 35.96 17.15
CA PRO A 23 -5.54 36.93 17.20
C PRO A 23 -4.77 36.91 15.87
N ALA A 24 -4.68 38.09 15.29
CA ALA A 24 -3.88 38.43 14.14
C ALA A 24 -2.39 38.19 14.43
N PHE A 25 -1.74 37.33 13.64
CA PHE A 25 -0.28 37.35 13.53
C PHE A 25 0.12 38.40 12.50
N ALA A 26 0.81 39.41 13.01
CA ALA A 26 1.36 40.52 12.26
C ALA A 26 2.28 40.04 11.13
N ALA A 27 2.03 40.58 9.95
CA ALA A 27 2.97 40.54 8.84
C ALA A 27 4.10 41.55 9.11
N ASP A 28 5.29 41.07 9.46
CA ASP A 28 6.48 41.89 9.41
C ASP A 28 7.07 41.83 8.00
N LYS A 29 6.98 42.98 7.32
CA LYS A 29 7.62 43.23 6.03
C LYS A 29 8.99 43.81 6.33
N THR A 30 10.05 43.03 6.13
CA THR A 30 11.39 43.59 5.97
C THR A 30 11.99 43.12 4.65
N THR A 31 12.09 44.09 3.73
CA THR A 31 12.68 44.02 2.39
C THR A 31 14.23 44.07 2.49
N PRO A 32 14.99 43.53 1.52
CA PRO A 32 16.35 43.07 1.74
C PRO A 32 17.42 44.15 1.52
N ALA A 33 18.50 44.08 2.30
CA ALA A 33 19.70 44.87 2.08
C ALA A 33 20.58 44.27 0.97
N LYS A 34 21.15 45.17 0.16
CA LYS A 34 21.82 44.94 -1.12
C LYS A 34 23.33 45.19 -0.98
N LYS A 35 24.13 44.39 -1.71
CA LYS A 35 25.52 44.61 -2.22
C LYS A 35 26.71 44.55 -1.25
N ALA A 36 27.69 43.69 -1.57
CA ALA A 36 28.91 44.09 -2.30
C ALA A 36 29.81 42.92 -2.75
N ALA A 37 30.14 42.94 -4.05
CA ALA A 37 31.46 42.68 -4.66
C ALA A 37 32.07 41.25 -4.56
N ALA A 38 32.02 40.46 -5.63
CA ALA A 38 32.95 40.46 -6.77
C ALA A 38 34.39 39.98 -6.43
N SER A 39 34.68 38.73 -6.78
CA SER A 39 36.02 38.28 -7.14
C SER A 39 35.91 37.31 -8.31
N LYS A 40 36.73 37.60 -9.32
CA LYS A 40 36.76 36.98 -10.65
C LYS A 40 37.76 35.82 -10.68
N LYS A 41 37.44 34.82 -11.50
CA LYS A 41 38.29 33.76 -12.11
C LYS A 41 38.67 32.57 -11.23
N ALA A 42 38.20 31.38 -11.62
CA ALA A 42 38.88 30.51 -12.59
C ALA A 42 37.95 29.35 -13.00
N ALA A 43 37.81 29.11 -14.30
CA ALA A 43 37.24 27.86 -14.81
C ALA A 43 38.26 26.73 -14.61
N PRO A 44 37.78 25.50 -14.39
CA PRO A 44 37.97 24.53 -15.45
C PRO A 44 36.66 23.85 -15.82
N GLU A 45 36.48 23.76 -17.13
CA GLU A 45 35.57 22.88 -17.82
C GLU A 45 35.86 21.42 -17.44
N LYS A 46 34.86 20.72 -16.87
CA LYS A 46 34.67 19.27 -17.05
C LYS A 46 33.28 18.83 -16.57
N ALA A 47 32.45 18.50 -17.56
CA ALA A 47 31.30 17.62 -17.51
C ALA A 47 30.24 17.90 -16.42
N ALA A 48 29.35 18.85 -16.70
CA ALA A 48 28.00 18.77 -16.19
C ALA A 48 27.35 17.48 -16.70
N LYS A 49 27.44 16.41 -15.92
CA LYS A 49 26.50 15.28 -16.03
C LYS A 49 25.15 15.83 -15.60
N THR A 50 24.42 16.40 -16.56
CA THR A 50 22.97 16.59 -16.41
C THR A 50 22.42 15.21 -16.03
N PRO A 51 21.83 15.02 -14.84
CA PRO A 51 21.21 13.74 -14.53
C PRO A 51 20.23 13.43 -15.66
N PRO A 52 20.22 12.19 -16.20
CA PRO A 52 19.26 11.83 -17.23
C PRO A 52 17.88 12.19 -16.72
N LYS A 53 17.16 13.05 -17.46
CA LYS A 53 15.74 13.33 -17.16
C LYS A 53 15.06 11.98 -17.08
N ALA A 54 14.57 11.62 -15.90
CA ALA A 54 13.81 10.40 -15.70
C ALA A 54 12.74 10.33 -16.79
N ALA A 55 12.72 9.23 -17.54
CA ALA A 55 11.70 8.99 -18.54
C ALA A 55 10.36 8.99 -17.82
N LYS A 56 9.50 9.98 -18.12
CA LYS A 56 8.17 10.06 -17.54
C LYS A 56 7.34 8.86 -18.00
N VAL A 57 6.59 8.26 -17.09
CA VAL A 57 5.63 7.21 -17.42
C VAL A 57 4.60 7.77 -18.41
N SER A 58 4.42 7.10 -19.55
CA SER A 58 3.32 7.38 -20.49
C SER A 58 2.08 6.60 -20.04
N GLY A 59 1.07 7.29 -19.51
CA GLY A 59 -0.18 6.68 -19.03
C GLY A 59 -0.68 7.31 -17.73
N PRO A 60 -1.81 6.81 -17.17
CA PRO A 60 -2.27 7.22 -15.85
C PRO A 60 -1.23 6.84 -14.79
N CYS A 61 -0.86 7.80 -13.94
CA CYS A 61 0.12 7.63 -12.89
C CYS A 61 -0.25 8.54 -11.70
N TYR A 62 0.30 8.24 -10.53
CA TYR A 62 0.14 9.07 -9.34
C TYR A 62 1.27 10.07 -9.19
N SER A 63 0.94 11.29 -8.77
CA SER A 63 1.92 12.17 -8.13
C SER A 63 2.44 11.55 -6.82
N PRO A 64 3.60 11.99 -6.29
CA PRO A 64 4.13 11.46 -5.03
C PRO A 64 3.10 11.43 -3.89
N THR A 65 2.35 12.51 -3.73
CA THR A 65 1.32 12.64 -2.68
C THR A 65 0.12 11.72 -2.91
N GLU A 66 -0.31 11.54 -4.16
CA GLU A 66 -1.42 10.63 -4.49
C GLU A 66 -0.99 9.17 -4.29
N PHE A 67 0.27 8.85 -4.60
CA PHE A 67 0.82 7.51 -4.36
C PHE A 67 0.86 7.20 -2.87
N ASP A 68 1.38 8.12 -2.06
CA ASP A 68 1.42 7.96 -0.60
C ASP A 68 0.01 7.84 -0.01
N ALA A 69 -0.98 8.56 -0.57
CA ALA A 69 -2.38 8.40 -0.21
C ALA A 69 -2.92 7.00 -0.52
N GLU A 70 -2.61 6.42 -1.70
CA GLU A 70 -2.99 5.04 -2.01
C GLU A 70 -2.33 4.06 -1.02
N GLN A 71 -1.05 4.24 -0.72
CA GLN A 71 -0.34 3.39 0.25
C GLN A 71 -0.99 3.44 1.63
N ALA A 72 -1.47 4.62 2.04
CA ALA A 72 -2.18 4.78 3.29
C ALA A 72 -3.55 4.08 3.29
N ILE A 73 -4.32 4.17 2.19
CA ILE A 73 -5.58 3.43 2.05
C ILE A 73 -5.35 1.92 1.99
N ARG A 74 -4.27 1.46 1.36
CA ARG A 74 -3.84 0.05 1.37
C ARG A 74 -3.48 -0.41 2.78
N TYR A 75 -2.74 0.38 3.54
CA TYR A 75 -2.42 0.08 4.93
C TYR A 75 -3.68 0.01 5.80
N HIS A 76 -4.57 0.99 5.70
CA HIS A 76 -5.85 1.03 6.43
C HIS A 76 -6.73 -0.18 6.09
N THR A 77 -6.84 -0.52 4.81
CA THR A 77 -7.58 -1.71 4.34
C THR A 77 -6.97 -3.01 4.88
N ARG A 78 -5.64 -3.09 4.96
CA ARG A 78 -4.93 -4.25 5.55
C ARG A 78 -5.28 -4.44 7.01
N LEU A 79 -5.23 -3.35 7.79
CA LEU A 79 -5.63 -3.40 9.20
C LEU A 79 -7.10 -3.82 9.36
N MET A 80 -7.99 -3.34 8.49
CA MET A 80 -9.38 -3.74 8.48
C MET A 80 -9.53 -5.25 8.23
N VAL A 81 -8.89 -5.78 7.19
CA VAL A 81 -8.99 -7.21 6.83
C VAL A 81 -8.40 -8.08 7.93
N ILE A 82 -7.23 -7.75 8.49
CA ILE A 82 -6.68 -8.45 9.66
C ILE A 82 -7.69 -8.45 10.80
N GLY A 83 -8.28 -7.29 11.11
CA GLY A 83 -9.26 -7.16 12.19
C GLY A 83 -10.50 -8.01 11.98
N LEU A 84 -11.04 -8.04 10.75
CA LEU A 84 -12.24 -8.79 10.39
C LEU A 84 -11.99 -10.29 10.35
N THR A 85 -10.88 -10.72 9.76
CA THR A 85 -10.54 -12.13 9.54
C THR A 85 -10.03 -12.78 10.82
N CYS A 86 -9.04 -12.19 11.49
CA CYS A 86 -8.35 -12.85 12.59
C CYS A 86 -9.19 -12.92 13.86
N GLN A 87 -10.09 -11.95 14.11
CA GLN A 87 -10.97 -12.01 15.27
C GLN A 87 -11.86 -13.27 15.29
N GLN A 88 -12.14 -13.87 14.13
CA GLN A 88 -13.00 -15.06 14.02
C GLN A 88 -12.35 -16.30 14.64
N LEU A 89 -11.02 -16.31 14.80
CA LEU A 89 -10.28 -17.39 15.45
C LEU A 89 -10.43 -17.39 16.98
N GLY A 90 -10.89 -16.29 17.58
CA GLY A 90 -11.02 -16.14 19.03
C GLY A 90 -9.68 -16.17 19.77
N GLY A 91 -9.72 -16.41 21.08
CA GLY A 91 -8.54 -16.51 21.93
C GLY A 91 -7.66 -15.25 21.87
N ASN A 92 -6.39 -15.41 21.51
CA ASN A 92 -5.43 -14.30 21.44
C ASN A 92 -5.77 -13.24 20.37
N TYR A 93 -6.70 -13.54 19.45
CA TYR A 93 -7.11 -12.65 18.38
C TYR A 93 -8.42 -11.89 18.70
N GLU A 94 -8.97 -12.06 19.90
CA GLU A 94 -10.21 -11.39 20.29
C GLU A 94 -10.03 -9.86 20.32
N GLY A 95 -11.05 -9.14 19.87
CA GLY A 95 -11.07 -7.67 19.89
C GLY A 95 -10.22 -6.98 18.83
N LEU A 96 -9.58 -7.69 17.90
CA LEU A 96 -8.76 -7.08 16.83
C LEU A 96 -9.54 -6.07 15.98
N TYR A 97 -10.81 -6.36 15.64
CA TYR A 97 -11.64 -5.39 14.91
C TYR A 97 -11.97 -4.14 15.74
N VAL A 98 -12.02 -4.24 17.08
CA VAL A 98 -12.18 -3.08 17.96
C VAL A 98 -10.92 -2.20 17.89
N ARG A 99 -9.73 -2.79 17.89
CA ARG A 99 -8.45 -2.07 17.73
C ARG A 99 -8.38 -1.33 16.39
N TYR A 100 -8.79 -1.98 15.30
CA TYR A 100 -8.91 -1.35 13.98
C TYR A 100 -9.84 -0.11 14.02
N LYS A 101 -11.00 -0.23 14.67
CA LYS A 101 -11.93 0.90 14.82
C LYS A 101 -11.32 2.05 15.61
N LYS A 102 -10.59 1.76 16.70
CA LYS A 102 -9.88 2.78 17.47
C LYS A 102 -8.80 3.48 16.64
N PHE A 103 -8.00 2.73 15.89
CA PHE A 103 -7.03 3.28 14.94
C PHE A 103 -7.72 4.24 13.95
N THR A 104 -8.81 3.80 13.33
CA THR A 104 -9.58 4.60 12.37
C THR A 104 -10.11 5.90 13.00
N LEU A 105 -10.57 5.84 14.25
CA LEU A 105 -11.04 7.02 14.98
C LEU A 105 -9.90 7.98 15.34
N ALA A 106 -8.75 7.46 15.77
CA ALA A 106 -7.59 8.26 16.15
C ALA A 106 -7.00 9.02 14.95
N HIS A 107 -6.96 8.40 13.77
CA HIS A 107 -6.36 8.97 12.55
C HIS A 107 -7.38 9.44 11.51
N ARG A 108 -8.64 9.65 11.93
CA ARG A 108 -9.76 9.96 11.01
C ARG A 108 -9.44 11.12 10.07
N THR A 109 -8.87 12.19 10.60
CA THR A 109 -8.56 13.40 9.80
C THR A 109 -7.53 13.11 8.71
N GLN A 110 -6.49 12.34 9.01
CA GLN A 110 -5.49 11.94 8.04
C GLN A 110 -6.06 10.99 6.98
N ILE A 111 -6.87 10.03 7.41
CA ILE A 111 -7.56 9.10 6.50
C ILE A 111 -8.41 9.86 5.49
N ILE A 112 -9.22 10.81 5.94
CA ILE A 112 -10.02 11.68 5.07
C ILE A 112 -9.14 12.47 4.09
N ALA A 113 -8.00 13.00 4.56
CA ALA A 113 -7.10 13.74 3.67
C ALA A 113 -6.50 12.86 2.55
N TRP A 114 -6.16 11.60 2.85
CA TRP A 114 -5.71 10.65 1.81
C TRP A 114 -6.84 10.29 0.85
N GLU A 115 -8.05 10.07 1.35
CA GLU A 115 -9.24 9.85 0.51
C GLU A 115 -9.50 11.02 -0.43
N ASP A 116 -9.45 12.24 0.08
CA ASP A 116 -9.65 13.47 -0.70
C ASP A 116 -8.58 13.62 -1.79
N SER A 117 -7.33 13.26 -1.50
CA SER A 117 -6.24 13.25 -2.48
C SER A 117 -6.55 12.31 -3.66
N LEU A 118 -6.98 11.08 -3.36
CA LEU A 118 -7.34 10.09 -4.39
C LEU A 118 -8.63 10.48 -5.13
N ILE A 119 -9.63 11.01 -4.44
CA ILE A 119 -10.85 11.55 -5.05
C ILE A 119 -10.50 12.68 -6.02
N ALA A 120 -9.57 13.57 -5.65
CA ALA A 120 -9.11 14.64 -6.54
C ALA A 120 -8.37 14.10 -7.77
N HIS A 121 -7.62 13.00 -7.63
CA HIS A 121 -7.05 12.27 -8.76
C HIS A 121 -8.16 11.71 -9.67
N TYR A 122 -9.09 10.93 -9.12
CA TYR A 122 -10.15 10.29 -9.90
C TYR A 122 -11.10 11.27 -10.58
N ARG A 123 -11.28 12.48 -10.03
CA ARG A 123 -12.03 13.56 -10.71
C ARG A 123 -11.40 13.96 -12.04
N LYS A 124 -10.07 13.86 -12.15
CA LYS A 124 -9.31 14.26 -13.34
C LYS A 124 -9.15 13.11 -14.33
N THR A 125 -9.02 11.89 -13.82
CA THR A 125 -8.60 10.72 -14.63
C THR A 125 -9.74 9.78 -14.99
N THR A 126 -10.79 9.71 -14.18
CA THR A 126 -11.89 8.76 -14.39
C THR A 126 -13.12 9.46 -14.95
N LYS A 127 -13.77 8.84 -15.95
CA LYS A 127 -15.11 9.25 -16.39
C LYS A 127 -16.14 8.66 -15.44
N GLY A 128 -16.75 9.49 -14.58
CA GLY A 128 -17.82 9.06 -13.68
C GLY A 128 -17.71 9.62 -12.27
N ASN A 129 -18.26 8.89 -11.30
CA ASN A 129 -18.24 9.30 -9.89
C ASN A 129 -16.87 8.97 -9.25
N PRO A 130 -16.09 9.97 -8.80
CA PRO A 130 -14.78 9.75 -8.20
C PRO A 130 -14.84 8.99 -6.87
N ASN A 131 -15.93 9.13 -6.10
CA ASN A 131 -16.12 8.35 -4.87
C ASN A 131 -16.29 6.86 -5.18
N ARG A 132 -17.02 6.54 -6.25
CA ARG A 132 -17.17 5.14 -6.71
C ARG A 132 -15.83 4.55 -7.15
N ALA A 133 -14.94 5.36 -7.72
CA ALA A 133 -13.58 4.92 -8.06
C ALA A 133 -12.77 4.61 -6.79
N LEU A 134 -12.85 5.44 -5.75
CA LEU A 134 -12.24 5.15 -4.45
C LEU A 134 -12.82 3.89 -3.79
N ASP A 135 -14.14 3.69 -3.84
CA ASP A 135 -14.79 2.47 -3.32
C ASP A 135 -14.33 1.21 -4.09
N THR A 136 -14.10 1.36 -5.40
CA THR A 136 -13.58 0.29 -6.25
C THR A 136 -12.14 -0.06 -5.85
N LEU A 137 -11.28 0.94 -5.63
CA LEU A 137 -9.92 0.73 -5.11
C LEU A 137 -9.98 -0.05 -3.79
N ARG A 138 -10.77 0.40 -2.81
CA ARG A 138 -10.92 -0.28 -1.51
C ARG A 138 -11.36 -1.75 -1.65
N THR A 139 -12.30 -2.00 -2.56
CA THR A 139 -12.79 -3.35 -2.86
C THR A 139 -11.69 -4.21 -3.46
N HIS A 140 -10.93 -3.67 -4.42
CA HIS A 140 -9.80 -4.37 -5.04
C HIS A 140 -8.73 -4.73 -4.00
N LEU A 141 -8.36 -3.79 -3.14
CA LEU A 141 -7.39 -3.99 -2.05
C LEU A 141 -7.84 -5.08 -1.07
N ALA A 142 -9.11 -5.07 -0.65
CA ALA A 142 -9.64 -6.09 0.25
C ALA A 142 -9.65 -7.48 -0.40
N ASN A 143 -9.96 -7.55 -1.70
CA ASN A 143 -9.93 -8.80 -2.46
C ASN A 143 -8.51 -9.34 -2.64
N GLU A 144 -7.54 -8.48 -2.95
CA GLU A 144 -6.12 -8.84 -3.02
C GLU A 144 -5.64 -9.47 -1.71
N MET A 145 -5.96 -8.85 -0.57
CA MET A 145 -5.60 -9.38 0.75
C MET A 145 -6.32 -10.69 1.07
N SER A 146 -7.59 -10.81 0.68
CA SER A 146 -8.36 -12.05 0.87
C SER A 146 -7.75 -13.20 0.07
N GLN A 147 -7.29 -12.95 -1.16
CA GLN A 147 -6.58 -13.94 -1.97
C GLN A 147 -5.23 -14.34 -1.33
N HIS A 148 -4.50 -13.38 -0.77
CA HIS A 148 -3.26 -13.67 -0.05
C HIS A 148 -3.51 -14.55 1.18
N ILE A 149 -4.54 -14.25 1.98
CA ILE A 149 -4.96 -15.09 3.11
C ILE A 149 -5.31 -16.50 2.64
N ALA A 150 -6.08 -16.62 1.55
CA ALA A 150 -6.45 -17.91 0.99
C ALA A 150 -5.22 -18.73 0.52
N ALA A 151 -4.15 -18.08 0.06
CA ALA A 151 -2.93 -18.74 -0.38
C ALA A 151 -2.08 -19.30 0.78
N VAL A 152 -2.14 -18.70 1.97
CA VAL A 152 -1.30 -19.11 3.13
C VAL A 152 -2.09 -19.74 4.28
N SER A 153 -3.42 -19.75 4.24
CA SER A 153 -4.37 -20.04 5.32
C SER A 153 -4.52 -18.93 6.37
N THR A 154 -5.71 -18.87 6.98
CA THR A 154 -6.06 -17.87 7.99
C THR A 154 -5.18 -17.94 9.23
N ASP A 155 -4.90 -19.14 9.75
CA ASP A 155 -4.12 -19.29 10.99
C ASP A 155 -2.69 -18.75 10.84
N ILE A 156 -2.01 -19.11 9.74
CA ILE A 156 -0.65 -18.64 9.45
C ILE A 156 -0.64 -17.13 9.22
N TYR A 157 -1.59 -16.62 8.43
CA TYR A 157 -1.69 -15.18 8.17
C TYR A 157 -1.89 -14.39 9.47
N CYS A 158 -2.79 -14.85 10.35
CA CYS A 158 -3.07 -14.17 11.60
C CYS A 158 -1.89 -14.22 12.57
N ALA A 159 -1.18 -15.35 12.65
CA ALA A 159 0.04 -15.45 13.45
C ALA A 159 1.13 -14.46 13.00
N GLN A 160 1.19 -14.14 11.70
CA GLN A 160 2.20 -13.22 11.15
C GLN A 160 1.81 -11.74 11.22
N HIS A 161 0.51 -11.43 11.25
CA HIS A 161 0.03 -10.07 11.02
C HIS A 161 -0.86 -9.49 12.11
N ALA A 162 -1.40 -10.28 13.04
CA ALA A 162 -2.30 -9.77 14.08
C ALA A 162 -1.66 -8.68 14.95
N ASP A 163 -0.36 -8.79 15.26
CA ASP A 163 0.38 -7.82 16.06
C ASP A 163 0.47 -6.43 15.41
N MET A 164 0.31 -6.35 14.08
CA MET A 164 0.30 -5.08 13.35
C MET A 164 -0.81 -4.15 13.86
N LEU A 165 -1.97 -4.70 14.26
CA LEU A 165 -3.06 -3.90 14.80
C LEU A 165 -2.75 -3.35 16.19
N ALA A 166 -2.08 -4.14 17.04
CA ALA A 166 -1.66 -3.68 18.36
C ALA A 166 -0.61 -2.57 18.25
N GLN A 167 0.31 -2.67 17.29
CA GLN A 167 1.29 -1.64 16.99
C GLN A 167 0.63 -0.38 16.43
N ALA A 168 -0.27 -0.53 15.44
CA ALA A 168 -0.96 0.57 14.80
C ALA A 168 -1.81 1.39 15.80
N GLU A 169 -2.49 0.73 16.76
CA GLU A 169 -3.29 1.41 17.80
C GLU A 169 -2.47 2.41 18.63
N LEU A 170 -1.15 2.21 18.74
CA LEU A 170 -0.24 3.03 19.54
C LEU A 170 0.53 4.07 18.71
N MET A 171 0.37 4.08 17.39
CA MET A 171 1.09 4.99 16.52
C MET A 171 0.56 6.41 16.64
N SER A 172 1.46 7.39 16.58
CA SER A 172 1.07 8.77 16.30
C SER A 172 0.77 8.95 14.81
N ASP A 173 0.07 10.04 14.49
CA ASP A 173 -0.14 10.52 13.13
C ASP A 173 1.16 10.56 12.29
N ALA A 174 2.29 10.93 12.91
CA ALA A 174 3.59 10.98 12.26
C ALA A 174 4.17 9.57 12.00
N ASP A 175 3.95 8.63 12.93
CA ASP A 175 4.40 7.25 12.78
C ASP A 175 3.63 6.53 11.68
N VAL A 176 2.33 6.80 11.55
CA VAL A 176 1.51 6.28 10.44
C VAL A 176 2.03 6.81 9.12
N VAL A 177 2.25 8.12 8.99
CA VAL A 177 2.82 8.74 7.78
C VAL A 177 4.16 8.09 7.43
N LYS A 178 5.06 7.95 8.42
CA LYS A 178 6.37 7.30 8.20
C LYS A 178 6.22 5.85 7.71
N THR A 179 5.25 5.12 8.24
CA THR A 179 4.98 3.72 7.86
C THR A 179 4.53 3.61 6.40
N VAL A 180 3.65 4.50 5.94
CA VAL A 180 3.03 4.42 4.59
C VAL A 180 3.90 5.08 3.50
N THR A 181 4.81 5.98 3.88
CA THR A 181 5.74 6.68 2.98
C THR A 181 7.13 6.04 2.91
N ASN A 182 7.33 4.89 3.56
CA ASN A 182 8.64 4.24 3.59
C ASN A 182 9.06 3.67 2.23
N ASP A 183 9.99 4.36 1.56
CA ASP A 183 10.55 3.95 0.25
C ASP A 183 11.57 2.80 0.32
N ALA A 184 11.95 2.33 1.52
CA ALA A 184 12.90 1.22 1.68
C ALA A 184 12.27 -0.15 1.34
N VAL A 185 10.95 -0.23 1.19
CA VAL A 185 10.21 -1.43 0.84
C VAL A 185 9.59 -1.24 -0.54
N VAL A 186 9.55 -2.29 -1.36
CA VAL A 186 8.81 -2.25 -2.63
C VAL A 186 7.33 -2.04 -2.33
N ARG A 187 6.81 -0.87 -2.71
CA ARG A 187 5.41 -0.48 -2.48
C ARG A 187 4.57 -0.83 -3.71
N VAL A 188 3.60 -1.71 -3.54
CA VAL A 188 2.64 -2.09 -4.60
C VAL A 188 1.52 -1.04 -4.66
N SER A 189 1.18 -0.59 -5.86
CA SER A 189 0.13 0.39 -6.12
C SER A 189 -0.69 0.00 -7.35
N GLU A 190 -1.88 0.57 -7.51
CA GLU A 190 -2.71 0.36 -8.71
C GLU A 190 -2.10 1.08 -9.93
N LEU A 191 -1.53 2.27 -9.71
CA LEU A 191 -0.83 3.03 -10.74
C LEU A 191 0.62 3.35 -10.32
N PRO A 192 1.57 3.40 -11.26
CA PRO A 192 2.95 3.77 -10.95
C PRO A 192 3.05 5.26 -10.56
N ARG A 193 4.16 5.63 -9.93
CA ARG A 193 4.53 7.02 -9.70
C ARG A 193 4.91 7.73 -11.00
N CYS A 194 4.40 8.94 -11.20
CA CYS A 194 4.69 9.77 -12.37
C CYS A 194 6.15 10.26 -12.41
N ASP A 195 6.80 10.36 -11.26
CA ASP A 195 8.15 10.91 -11.10
C ASP A 195 9.25 9.83 -11.12
N LEU A 196 8.87 8.55 -11.09
CA LEU A 196 9.79 7.43 -11.20
C LEU A 196 9.71 6.82 -12.60
N PRO A 197 10.82 6.30 -13.14
CA PRO A 197 10.75 5.48 -14.35
C PRO A 197 9.84 4.28 -14.08
N PRO A 198 9.12 3.79 -15.10
CA PRO A 198 8.33 2.57 -14.94
C PRO A 198 9.24 1.45 -14.42
N PRO A 199 8.77 0.61 -13.47
CA PRO A 199 9.56 -0.51 -12.99
C PRO A 199 9.92 -1.36 -14.20
N VAL A 200 11.20 -1.35 -14.58
CA VAL A 200 11.71 -2.24 -15.60
C VAL A 200 11.70 -3.62 -14.97
N MET A 201 10.64 -4.39 -15.23
CA MET A 201 10.67 -5.83 -15.09
C MET A 201 11.67 -6.31 -16.14
N THR A 202 12.96 -6.23 -15.84
CA THR A 202 14.00 -6.81 -16.67
C THR A 202 13.67 -8.29 -16.76
N ALA A 203 13.23 -8.73 -17.95
CA ALA A 203 13.05 -10.13 -18.22
C ALA A 203 14.34 -10.83 -17.82
N ALA A 204 14.24 -11.84 -16.94
CA ALA A 204 15.38 -12.63 -16.51
C ALA A 204 16.15 -13.05 -17.76
N THR A 205 17.37 -12.55 -17.88
CA THR A 205 18.20 -12.88 -19.03
C THR A 205 18.66 -14.32 -18.87
N ALA A 206 19.04 -14.98 -19.97
CA ALA A 206 19.58 -16.34 -19.88
C ALA A 206 20.77 -16.46 -18.91
N SER A 207 21.45 -15.35 -18.61
CA SER A 207 22.53 -15.23 -17.63
C SER A 207 22.06 -15.25 -16.16
N ASP A 208 20.79 -14.96 -15.87
CA ASP A 208 20.21 -15.01 -14.53
C ASP A 208 19.74 -16.43 -14.14
N ARG A 209 19.76 -17.38 -15.10
CA ARG A 209 19.70 -18.81 -14.78
C ARG A 209 21.05 -19.20 -14.19
N ILE A 210 21.21 -18.98 -12.89
CA ILE A 210 22.21 -19.70 -12.11
C ILE A 210 21.96 -21.19 -12.39
N THR A 211 23.00 -21.80 -12.95
CA THR A 211 23.31 -23.24 -12.99
C THR A 211 22.49 -24.01 -11.97
N GLY A 212 21.41 -24.64 -12.45
CA GLY A 212 20.83 -25.78 -11.75
C GLY A 212 21.92 -26.85 -11.56
N PRO A 213 21.78 -27.73 -10.55
CA PRO A 213 22.76 -28.77 -10.29
C PRO A 213 22.98 -29.55 -11.57
N THR A 214 24.25 -29.61 -12.00
CA THR A 214 24.69 -30.40 -13.13
C THR A 214 24.10 -31.80 -12.99
N PRO A 215 23.40 -32.36 -13.99
CA PRO A 215 23.01 -33.76 -13.93
C PRO A 215 24.30 -34.56 -13.77
N ALA A 216 24.34 -35.37 -12.72
CA ALA A 216 25.46 -36.24 -12.41
C ALA A 216 25.85 -37.01 -13.69
N VAL A 217 27.14 -36.91 -14.03
CA VAL A 217 27.77 -37.68 -15.10
C VAL A 217 27.44 -39.16 -14.86
N ALA A 218 26.72 -39.77 -15.79
CA ALA A 218 26.50 -41.20 -15.81
C ALA A 218 27.86 -41.89 -16.00
N ILE A 219 28.31 -42.63 -14.99
CA ILE A 219 29.43 -43.56 -15.11
C ILE A 219 28.93 -44.74 -15.97
N PRO A 220 29.61 -45.12 -17.06
CA PRO A 220 29.24 -46.30 -17.82
C PRO A 220 29.68 -47.54 -17.04
N THR A 221 28.72 -48.27 -16.46
CA THR A 221 28.96 -49.62 -15.97
C THR A 221 29.05 -50.56 -17.17
N ALA A 222 30.22 -51.19 -17.30
CA ALA A 222 30.51 -52.21 -18.29
C ALA A 222 29.56 -53.40 -18.18
N ALA A 223 29.25 -53.96 -19.35
CA ALA A 223 28.43 -55.14 -19.55
C ALA A 223 28.92 -56.37 -18.78
N ALA A 224 27.99 -57.09 -18.17
CA ALA A 224 28.10 -58.53 -17.95
C ALA A 224 26.84 -59.19 -18.51
N LYS A 225 27.09 -60.18 -19.36
CA LYS A 225 26.15 -60.95 -20.19
C LYS A 225 25.32 -61.96 -19.41
N ASP A 226 24.12 -62.20 -19.97
CA ASP A 226 23.38 -63.47 -20.09
C ASP A 226 23.06 -64.29 -18.83
N ALA A 227 21.77 -64.43 -18.52
CA ALA A 227 20.97 -65.61 -18.90
C ALA A 227 19.76 -65.83 -17.96
N GLY A 228 18.60 -66.12 -18.56
CA GLY A 228 17.64 -67.07 -17.96
C GLY A 228 16.34 -66.53 -17.35
N GLY A 229 15.29 -66.44 -18.17
CA GLY A 229 14.07 -67.24 -18.00
C GLY A 229 12.98 -66.81 -17.00
N ALA A 230 11.77 -66.59 -17.55
CA ALA A 230 10.43 -66.92 -17.01
C ALA A 230 9.95 -66.21 -15.71
N ALA A 231 8.67 -65.89 -15.46
CA ALA A 231 7.42 -65.86 -16.18
C ALA A 231 6.38 -65.12 -15.28
N SER A 232 5.34 -64.54 -15.89
CA SER A 232 3.94 -64.42 -15.45
C SER A 232 3.56 -64.14 -13.98
N GLY A 233 2.66 -63.15 -13.79
CA GLY A 233 1.37 -63.45 -13.12
C GLY A 233 0.98 -62.67 -11.86
N ALA A 234 -0.10 -61.89 -12.01
CA ALA A 234 -1.28 -61.80 -11.15
C ALA A 234 -1.21 -61.32 -9.68
N SER A 235 -1.96 -60.23 -9.44
CA SER A 235 -3.01 -60.05 -8.42
C SER A 235 -2.85 -60.69 -7.03
N HIS A 236 -2.92 -59.83 -5.99
CA HIS A 236 -4.02 -59.82 -5.01
C HIS A 236 -4.05 -58.49 -4.24
#